data_AF-A0A0Q9IGC9-F1
#
_entry.id   AF-A0A0Q9IGC9-F1
#
_cell.length_a   1.000
_cell.length_b   1.000
_cell.length_c   1.000
_cell.angle_alpha   90.00
_cell.angle_beta   90.00
_cell.angle_gamma   90.00
#
_symmetry.space_group_name_H-M   'P 1'
#
loop_
_entity.id
_entity.type
_entity.pdbx_description
1 polymer ?
#
loop_
_entity_poly.entity_id
_entity_poly.type
_entity_poly.pdbx_seq_one_letter_code
_entity_poly.pdbx_strand_id
1 'polypeptide(L)'
;MSREKVMTRFASVFYGVASYLFFLVTFLYAIGFVSGLVVPKTLDSGPSTVLTEAILINLAVLAVFAIQHSLMARPQFKRWWTTIVPPSVERPTYVLFATAALALLIWQWRAMPEIVWQVTNPILATALVALSLLGWLIVLLSTFMISHFELFGLKQVLLHFRGRQLPAAEFKTPGFYRFVRHPIYFGFLVAFWSTPVMTQGHLLFAFATTAYILIGIMLEERDLVGLFGDEYRRYRERVSMLLPFWRRS
;
A
#
# COMPACT_ATOMS: atom_id res chain seq x y z
N MET A 1 -6.77 10.52 -37.14
CA MET A 1 -6.04 10.83 -35.89
C MET A 1 -4.57 11.02 -36.24
N SER A 2 -3.89 12.08 -35.80
CA SER A 2 -2.47 12.29 -36.18
C SER A 2 -1.59 11.15 -35.65
N ARG A 3 -0.54 10.80 -36.40
CA ARG A 3 0.44 9.75 -36.04
C ARG A 3 1.04 9.99 -34.65
N GLU A 4 1.25 11.25 -34.31
CA GLU A 4 1.71 11.70 -32.99
C GLU A 4 0.74 11.34 -31.86
N LYS A 5 -0.57 11.60 -32.01
CA LYS A 5 -1.59 11.23 -31.01
C LYS A 5 -1.68 9.72 -30.79
N VAL A 6 -1.48 8.91 -31.84
CA VAL A 6 -1.42 7.44 -31.73
C VAL A 6 -0.21 7.04 -30.90
N MET A 7 0.96 7.59 -31.21
CA MET A 7 2.22 7.27 -30.52
C MET A 7 2.17 7.64 -29.04
N THR A 8 1.66 8.82 -28.69
CA THR A 8 1.48 9.24 -27.28
C THR A 8 0.56 8.30 -26.51
N ARG A 9 -0.53 7.83 -27.13
CA ARG A 9 -1.46 6.88 -26.50
C ARG A 9 -0.82 5.52 -26.25
N PHE A 10 -0.06 5.00 -27.20
CA PHE A 10 0.70 3.76 -27.01
C PHE A 10 1.77 3.91 -25.90
N ALA A 11 2.49 5.03 -25.89
CA ALA A 11 3.48 5.33 -24.86
C ALA A 11 2.83 5.37 -23.45
N SER A 12 1.64 5.96 -23.31
CA SER A 12 0.91 5.96 -22.03
C SER A 12 0.57 4.54 -21.56
N VAL A 13 0.14 3.64 -22.46
CA VAL A 13 -0.17 2.25 -22.11
C VAL A 13 1.10 1.50 -21.70
N PHE A 14 2.17 1.62 -22.48
CA PHE A 14 3.45 0.99 -22.13
C PHE A 14 3.96 1.48 -20.77
N TYR A 15 3.93 2.79 -20.53
CA TYR A 15 4.30 3.38 -19.24
C TYR A 15 3.45 2.83 -18.09
N GLY A 16 2.12 2.79 -18.25
CA GLY A 16 1.21 2.22 -17.25
C GLY A 16 1.50 0.75 -16.94
N VAL A 17 1.75 -0.06 -17.96
CA VAL A 17 2.08 -1.49 -17.80
C VAL A 17 3.44 -1.65 -17.12
N ALA A 18 4.46 -0.90 -17.52
CA ALA A 18 5.78 -0.95 -16.90
C ALA A 18 5.73 -0.57 -15.41
N SER A 19 5.03 0.53 -15.07
CA SER A 19 4.83 0.94 -13.67
C SER A 19 4.07 -0.12 -12.86
N TYR A 20 3.07 -0.77 -13.45
CA TYR A 20 2.33 -1.85 -12.78
C TYR A 20 3.19 -3.10 -12.55
N LEU A 21 3.99 -3.51 -13.54
CA LEU A 21 4.89 -4.66 -13.39
C LEU A 21 5.97 -4.38 -12.35
N PHE A 22 6.53 -3.17 -12.33
CA PHE A 22 7.47 -2.75 -11.29
C PHE A 22 6.83 -2.82 -9.91
N PHE A 23 5.60 -2.28 -9.76
CA PHE A 23 4.82 -2.43 -8.54
C PHE A 23 4.65 -3.90 -8.14
N LEU A 24 4.22 -4.76 -9.05
CA LEU A 24 3.94 -6.15 -8.75
C LEU A 24 5.19 -6.89 -8.26
N VAL A 25 6.34 -6.70 -8.93
CA VAL A 25 7.61 -7.29 -8.53
C VAL A 25 8.04 -6.78 -7.15
N THR A 26 8.01 -5.47 -6.92
CA THR A 26 8.39 -4.88 -5.62
C THR A 26 7.42 -5.29 -4.50
N PHE A 27 6.13 -5.39 -4.78
CA PHE A 27 5.12 -5.84 -3.81
C PHE A 27 5.32 -7.31 -3.43
N LEU A 28 5.55 -8.19 -4.40
CA LEU A 28 5.90 -9.60 -4.13
C LEU A 28 7.21 -9.71 -3.35
N TYR A 29 8.20 -8.87 -3.66
CA TYR A 29 9.42 -8.78 -2.86
C TYR A 29 9.12 -8.32 -1.44
N ALA A 30 8.23 -7.34 -1.24
CA ALA A 30 7.84 -6.84 0.08
C ALA A 30 7.21 -7.94 0.96
N ILE A 31 6.45 -8.87 0.36
CA ILE A 31 5.94 -10.06 1.08
C ILE A 31 7.11 -10.87 1.64
N GLY A 32 8.09 -11.22 0.80
CA GLY A 32 9.29 -11.93 1.24
C GLY A 32 10.12 -11.15 2.24
N PHE A 33 10.25 -9.83 2.06
CA PHE A 33 11.02 -8.94 2.90
C PHE A 33 10.49 -8.92 4.35
N VAL A 34 9.16 -8.87 4.52
CA VAL A 34 8.51 -8.87 5.83
C VAL A 34 8.37 -10.28 6.41
N SER A 35 8.05 -11.28 5.59
CA SER A 35 7.86 -12.66 6.06
C SER A 35 9.16 -13.41 6.32
N GLY A 36 10.30 -12.89 5.84
CA GLY A 36 11.59 -13.56 5.94
C GLY A 36 11.76 -14.71 4.95
N LEU A 37 10.97 -14.76 3.87
CA LEU A 37 10.89 -15.90 2.94
C LEU A 37 11.39 -15.54 1.54
N VAL A 38 12.10 -16.48 0.90
CA VAL A 38 12.44 -16.52 -0.55
C VAL A 38 13.40 -15.41 -1.05
N VAL A 39 13.41 -14.24 -0.43
CA VAL A 39 14.19 -13.07 -0.89
C VAL A 39 15.52 -12.91 -0.12
N PRO A 40 16.58 -12.39 -0.77
CA PRO A 40 17.88 -12.22 -0.12
C PRO A 40 17.92 -11.06 0.89
N LYS A 41 17.12 -9.99 0.68
CA LYS A 41 16.96 -8.89 1.64
C LYS A 41 15.62 -9.04 2.34
N THR A 42 15.67 -9.30 3.63
CA THR A 42 14.56 -9.27 4.61
C THR A 42 14.74 -8.12 5.60
N LEU A 43 13.73 -7.89 6.45
CA LEU A 43 13.80 -6.96 7.60
C LEU A 43 15.00 -7.23 8.51
N ASP A 44 15.37 -8.50 8.65
CA ASP A 44 16.42 -8.96 9.58
C ASP A 44 17.76 -9.22 8.90
N SER A 45 17.82 -9.09 7.57
CA SER A 45 19.05 -9.29 6.80
C SER A 45 19.92 -8.04 6.72
N GLY A 46 21.24 -8.23 6.71
CA GLY A 46 22.22 -7.17 6.50
C GLY A 46 23.17 -7.01 7.70
N PRO A 47 24.23 -6.20 7.54
CA PRO A 47 25.19 -5.99 8.60
C PRO A 47 24.54 -5.22 9.75
N SER A 48 24.83 -5.64 10.98
CA SER A 48 24.49 -4.88 12.18
C SER A 48 25.28 -3.57 12.18
N THR A 49 24.58 -2.45 12.04
CA THR A 49 25.14 -1.10 12.25
C THR A 49 24.91 -0.67 13.70
N VAL A 50 25.45 0.49 14.09
CA VAL A 50 25.14 1.08 15.40
C VAL A 50 23.61 1.26 15.52
N LEU A 51 23.02 0.88 16.66
CA LEU A 51 21.56 0.87 16.85
C LEU A 51 20.92 2.22 16.53
N THR A 52 21.51 3.32 17.01
CA THR A 52 21.01 4.68 16.76
C THR A 52 21.02 5.01 15.26
N GLU A 53 22.07 4.63 14.54
CA GLU A 53 22.16 4.82 13.09
C GLU A 53 21.07 4.02 12.37
N ALA A 54 20.87 2.76 12.75
CA ALA A 54 19.82 1.91 12.18
C ALA A 54 18.43 2.52 12.37
N ILE A 55 18.11 2.99 13.58
CA ILE A 55 16.83 3.65 13.89
C ILE A 55 16.64 4.90 13.02
N LEU A 56 17.64 5.78 12.96
CA LEU A 56 17.56 7.03 12.20
C LEU A 56 17.36 6.76 10.70
N ILE A 57 18.14 5.85 10.12
CA ILE A 57 18.01 5.49 8.70
C ILE A 57 16.64 4.86 8.43
N ASN A 58 16.22 3.89 9.24
CA ASN A 58 14.95 3.18 9.07
C ASN A 58 13.76 4.14 9.15
N LEU A 59 13.75 5.03 10.14
CA LEU A 59 12.71 6.06 10.26
C LEU A 59 12.75 7.06 9.10
N ALA A 60 13.94 7.45 8.62
CA ALA A 60 14.08 8.35 7.49
C ALA A 60 13.53 7.73 6.19
N VAL A 61 13.86 6.48 5.87
CA VAL A 61 13.36 5.82 4.66
C VAL A 61 11.87 5.49 4.75
N LEU A 62 11.36 5.16 5.94
CA LEU A 62 9.93 5.08 6.20
C LEU A 62 9.23 6.42 5.99
N ALA A 63 9.81 7.52 6.47
CA ALA A 63 9.27 8.86 6.29
C ALA A 63 9.26 9.25 4.81
N VAL A 64 10.31 8.93 4.04
CA VAL A 64 10.35 9.15 2.59
C VAL A 64 9.17 8.45 1.92
N PHE A 65 8.95 7.17 2.20
CA PHE A 65 7.81 6.43 1.67
C PHE A 65 6.47 7.05 2.10
N ALA A 66 6.30 7.27 3.41
CA ALA A 66 5.05 7.77 3.99
C ALA A 66 4.67 9.16 3.44
N ILE A 67 5.63 10.09 3.39
CA ILE A 67 5.43 11.46 2.90
C ILE A 67 5.14 11.44 1.41
N GLN A 68 5.96 10.75 0.60
CA GLN A 68 5.76 10.69 -0.84
C GLN A 68 4.39 10.08 -1.17
N HIS A 69 4.06 8.92 -0.60
CA HIS A 69 2.82 8.21 -0.86
C HIS A 69 1.60 9.04 -0.42
N SER A 70 1.64 9.58 0.80
CA SER A 70 0.51 10.37 1.33
C SER A 70 0.31 11.68 0.57
N LEU A 71 1.39 12.40 0.25
CA LEU A 71 1.32 13.69 -0.43
C LEU A 71 0.69 13.52 -1.82
N MET A 72 1.20 12.59 -2.62
CA MET A 72 0.69 12.39 -3.98
C MET A 72 -0.73 11.77 -4.00
N ALA A 73 -1.16 11.14 -2.91
CA ALA A 73 -2.53 10.63 -2.81
C ALA A 73 -3.57 11.75 -2.61
N ARG A 74 -3.17 12.91 -2.07
CA ARG A 74 -4.11 13.97 -1.67
C ARG A 74 -4.75 14.70 -2.86
N PRO A 75 -6.06 15.04 -2.80
CA PRO A 75 -6.75 15.76 -3.87
C PRO A 75 -6.12 17.11 -4.23
N GLN A 76 -5.57 17.83 -3.26
CA GLN A 76 -4.89 19.12 -3.47
C GLN A 76 -3.64 18.94 -4.33
N PHE A 77 -2.79 17.98 -3.97
CA PHE A 77 -1.58 17.69 -4.73
C PHE A 77 -1.92 17.23 -6.14
N LYS A 78 -2.91 16.34 -6.29
CA LYS A 78 -3.35 15.87 -7.62
C LYS A 78 -3.79 17.00 -8.53
N ARG A 79 -4.58 17.97 -8.03
CA ARG A 79 -5.02 19.13 -8.82
C ARG A 79 -3.86 19.97 -9.35
N TRP A 80 -2.81 20.14 -8.54
CA TRP A 80 -1.60 20.82 -8.98
C TRP A 80 -0.78 19.94 -9.94
N TRP A 81 -0.57 18.68 -9.59
CA TRP A 81 0.27 17.75 -10.33
C TRP A 81 -0.25 17.47 -11.74
N THR A 82 -1.57 17.45 -11.94
CA THR A 82 -2.18 17.28 -13.27
C THR A 82 -2.02 18.48 -14.20
N THR A 83 -1.47 19.61 -13.73
CA THR A 83 -1.03 20.71 -14.60
C THR A 83 0.33 20.44 -15.25
N ILE A 84 1.11 19.50 -14.70
CA ILE A 84 2.44 19.12 -15.17
C ILE A 84 2.39 17.75 -15.86
N VAL A 85 1.72 16.78 -15.22
CA VAL A 85 1.59 15.40 -15.70
C VAL A 85 0.20 15.19 -16.30
N PRO A 86 0.07 14.65 -17.53
CA PRO A 86 -1.24 14.41 -18.12
C PRO A 86 -2.13 13.53 -17.24
N PRO A 87 -3.43 13.85 -17.08
CA PRO A 87 -4.35 13.09 -16.22
C PRO A 87 -4.42 11.58 -16.52
N SER A 88 -4.16 11.18 -17.77
CA SER A 88 -4.15 9.77 -18.18
C SER A 88 -3.00 8.95 -17.58
N VAL A 89 -1.88 9.58 -17.23
CA VAL A 89 -0.68 8.93 -16.67
C VAL A 89 -0.38 9.34 -15.23
N GLU A 90 -1.14 10.26 -14.64
CA GLU A 90 -1.00 10.68 -13.24
C GLU A 90 -0.95 9.49 -12.28
N ARG A 91 -1.91 8.57 -12.40
CA ARG A 91 -2.00 7.40 -11.51
C ARG A 91 -0.84 6.41 -11.71
N PRO A 92 -0.47 6.02 -12.94
CA PRO A 92 0.79 5.32 -13.17
C PRO A 92 2.04 6.00 -12.61
N THR A 93 2.15 7.33 -12.69
CA THR A 93 3.28 8.09 -12.14
C THR A 93 3.29 8.03 -10.61
N TYR A 94 2.12 8.16 -9.98
CA TYR A 94 1.96 7.93 -8.54
C TYR A 94 2.47 6.55 -8.13
N VAL A 95 2.04 5.50 -8.85
CA VAL A 95 2.44 4.11 -8.57
C VAL A 95 3.93 3.92 -8.73
N LEU A 96 4.53 4.48 -9.79
CA LEU A 96 5.97 4.41 -10.03
C LEU A 96 6.77 5.00 -8.86
N PHE A 97 6.44 6.22 -8.43
CA PHE A 97 7.18 6.89 -7.35
C PHE A 97 6.94 6.25 -5.99
N ALA A 98 5.72 5.80 -5.70
CA ALA A 98 5.43 5.03 -4.49
C ALA A 98 6.19 3.71 -4.45
N THR A 99 6.26 3.01 -5.58
CA THR A 99 7.00 1.76 -5.71
C THR A 99 8.51 2.00 -5.59
N ALA A 100 9.03 3.07 -6.18
CA ALA A 100 10.44 3.44 -6.05
C ALA A 100 10.81 3.79 -4.60
N ALA A 101 9.95 4.52 -3.89
CA ALA A 101 10.15 4.81 -2.47
C ALA A 101 10.09 3.54 -1.61
N LEU A 102 9.20 2.58 -1.93
CA LEU A 102 9.15 1.28 -1.27
C LEU A 102 10.40 0.44 -1.57
N ALA A 103 10.86 0.41 -2.81
CA ALA A 103 12.09 -0.28 -3.20
C ALA A 103 13.32 0.32 -2.49
N LEU A 104 13.38 1.65 -2.36
CA LEU A 104 14.40 2.35 -1.58
C LEU A 104 14.34 1.95 -0.10
N LEU A 105 13.15 1.90 0.49
CA LEU A 105 12.94 1.44 1.86
C LEU A 105 13.50 0.02 2.05
N ILE A 106 13.11 -0.93 1.19
CA ILE A 106 13.57 -2.32 1.25
C ILE A 106 15.10 -2.38 1.14
N TRP A 107 15.67 -1.64 0.19
CA TRP A 107 17.11 -1.64 -0.06
C TRP A 107 17.92 -1.06 1.09
N GLN A 108 17.46 0.06 1.66
CA GLN A 108 18.22 0.82 2.66
C GLN A 108 17.87 0.43 4.11
N TRP A 109 16.91 -0.48 4.31
CA TRP A 109 16.55 -0.97 5.64
C TRP A 109 17.74 -1.61 6.36
N ARG A 110 18.04 -1.10 7.55
CA ARG A 110 19.11 -1.57 8.43
C ARG A 110 18.58 -2.60 9.42
N ALA A 111 19.22 -3.77 9.45
CA ALA A 111 18.85 -4.83 10.37
C ALA A 111 19.11 -4.41 11.82
N MET A 112 18.16 -4.74 12.70
CA MET A 112 18.30 -4.61 14.15
C MET A 112 17.96 -5.98 14.73
N PRO A 113 18.94 -6.91 14.78
CA PRO A 113 18.68 -8.35 14.86
C PRO A 113 18.33 -8.84 16.27
N GLU A 114 18.41 -7.98 17.30
CA GLU A 114 18.04 -8.35 18.66
C GLU A 114 16.58 -8.81 18.71
N ILE A 115 16.36 -10.01 19.24
CA ILE A 115 15.06 -10.65 19.31
C ILE A 115 14.29 -10.09 20.51
N VAL A 116 13.08 -9.59 20.26
CA VAL A 116 12.13 -9.17 21.30
C VAL A 116 11.30 -10.36 21.77
N TRP A 117 10.80 -11.17 20.83
CA TRP A 117 10.18 -12.46 21.15
C TRP A 117 10.42 -13.49 20.06
N GLN A 118 10.39 -14.76 20.48
CA GLN A 118 10.47 -15.90 19.59
C GLN A 118 9.52 -17.00 20.05
N VAL A 119 8.68 -17.47 19.13
CA VAL A 119 7.79 -18.61 19.35
C VAL A 119 8.54 -19.89 18.97
N THR A 120 8.87 -20.69 19.97
CA THR A 120 9.64 -21.94 19.80
C THR A 120 8.79 -23.12 19.38
N ASN A 121 7.48 -23.11 19.67
CA ASN A 121 6.56 -24.16 19.26
C ASN A 121 6.36 -24.12 17.73
N PRO A 122 6.74 -25.17 16.97
CA PRO A 122 6.68 -25.16 15.51
C PRO A 122 5.26 -24.99 14.93
N ILE A 123 4.24 -25.50 15.62
CA ILE A 123 2.84 -25.38 15.17
C ILE A 123 2.39 -23.93 15.28
N LEU A 124 2.64 -23.30 16.44
CA LEU A 124 2.31 -21.89 16.66
C LEU A 124 3.12 -20.97 15.74
N ALA A 125 4.40 -21.27 15.52
CA ALA A 125 5.24 -20.52 14.60
C ALA A 125 4.71 -20.59 13.16
N THR A 126 4.33 -21.78 12.70
CA THR A 126 3.70 -21.97 11.38
C THR A 126 2.36 -21.25 11.29
N ALA A 127 1.56 -21.27 12.35
CA ALA A 127 0.29 -20.55 12.40
C ALA A 127 0.47 -19.03 12.27
N LEU A 128 1.52 -18.46 12.87
CA LEU A 128 1.84 -17.03 12.74
C LEU A 128 2.28 -16.67 11.31
N VAL A 129 3.10 -17.51 10.67
CA VAL A 129 3.47 -17.32 9.25
C VAL A 129 2.23 -17.41 8.36
N ALA A 130 1.37 -18.41 8.57
CA ALA A 130 0.13 -18.56 7.82
C ALA A 130 -0.81 -17.36 8.02
N LEU A 131 -0.89 -16.82 9.24
CA LEU A 131 -1.65 -15.62 9.54
C LEU A 131 -1.09 -14.39 8.81
N SER A 132 0.24 -14.24 8.75
CA SER A 132 0.88 -13.18 7.96
C SER A 132 0.51 -13.25 6.49
N LEU A 133 0.63 -14.45 5.89
CA LEU A 133 0.27 -14.70 4.49
C LEU A 133 -1.23 -14.48 4.22
N LEU A 134 -2.09 -14.81 5.19
CA LEU A 134 -3.51 -14.48 5.12
C LEU A 134 -3.73 -12.96 5.10
N GLY A 135 -2.97 -12.19 5.89
CA GLY A 135 -2.97 -10.73 5.84
C GLY A 135 -2.65 -10.20 4.44
N TRP A 136 -1.59 -10.71 3.81
CA TRP A 136 -1.23 -10.38 2.42
C TRP A 136 -2.29 -10.78 1.40
N LEU A 137 -2.92 -11.95 1.58
CA LEU A 137 -4.03 -12.39 0.74
C LEU A 137 -5.23 -11.44 0.87
N ILE A 138 -5.56 -11.00 2.08
CA ILE A 138 -6.61 -9.99 2.31
C ILE A 138 -6.28 -8.70 1.58
N VAL A 139 -5.04 -8.21 1.63
CA VAL A 139 -4.60 -7.02 0.86
C VAL A 139 -4.89 -7.22 -0.62
N LEU A 140 -4.43 -8.33 -1.20
CA LEU A 140 -4.59 -8.62 -2.62
C LEU A 140 -6.07 -8.68 -3.01
N LEU A 141 -6.88 -9.49 -2.32
CA LEU A 141 -8.30 -9.64 -2.61
C LEU A 141 -9.05 -8.32 -2.46
N SER A 142 -8.73 -7.53 -1.43
CA SER A 142 -9.35 -6.21 -1.21
C SER A 142 -9.11 -5.27 -2.39
N THR A 143 -7.92 -5.27 -2.99
CA THR A 143 -7.64 -4.45 -4.17
C THR A 143 -8.51 -4.83 -5.38
N PHE A 144 -8.77 -6.12 -5.59
CA PHE A 144 -9.66 -6.61 -6.64
C PHE A 144 -11.14 -6.30 -6.36
N MET A 145 -11.55 -6.31 -5.10
CA MET A 145 -12.93 -5.99 -4.72
C MET A 145 -13.34 -4.56 -5.10
N ILE A 146 -12.43 -3.58 -5.00
CA ILE A 146 -12.74 -2.18 -5.38
C ILE A 146 -12.60 -1.94 -6.88
N SER A 147 -11.38 -2.00 -7.41
CA SER A 147 -11.02 -1.82 -8.83
C SER A 147 -9.49 -1.87 -8.97
N HIS A 148 -8.87 -3.04 -8.84
CA HIS A 148 -7.41 -3.23 -8.82
C HIS A 148 -6.68 -2.48 -9.95
N PHE A 149 -7.14 -2.64 -11.19
CA PHE A 149 -6.52 -2.01 -12.35
C PHE A 149 -6.69 -0.48 -12.38
N GLU A 150 -7.73 0.07 -11.74
CA GLU A 150 -7.88 1.51 -11.56
C GLU A 150 -6.98 2.03 -10.43
N LEU A 151 -6.88 1.26 -9.34
CA LEU A 151 -5.99 1.56 -8.21
C LEU A 151 -4.54 1.68 -8.67
N PHE A 152 -4.11 0.88 -9.65
CA PHE A 152 -2.74 0.92 -10.17
C PHE A 152 -2.55 1.65 -11.51
N GLY A 153 -3.56 2.38 -12.01
CA GLY A 153 -3.40 3.26 -13.16
C GLY A 153 -3.60 2.62 -14.54
N LEU A 154 -3.79 1.30 -14.62
CA LEU A 154 -3.96 0.57 -15.88
C LEU A 154 -5.27 0.91 -16.58
N LYS A 155 -6.37 1.06 -15.83
CA LYS A 155 -7.68 1.43 -16.41
C LYS A 155 -7.62 2.81 -17.07
N GLN A 156 -6.91 3.75 -16.45
CA GLN A 156 -6.76 5.14 -16.91
C GLN A 156 -6.05 5.20 -18.26
N VAL A 157 -4.90 4.52 -18.40
CA VAL A 157 -4.14 4.50 -19.66
C VAL A 157 -4.87 3.76 -20.78
N LEU A 158 -5.60 2.68 -20.46
CA LEU A 158 -6.40 1.93 -21.44
C LEU A 158 -7.61 2.73 -21.94
N LEU A 159 -8.30 3.45 -21.05
CA LEU A 159 -9.40 4.34 -21.45
C LEU A 159 -8.89 5.50 -22.31
N HIS A 160 -7.75 6.10 -21.93
CA HIS A 160 -7.11 7.14 -22.73
C HIS A 160 -6.74 6.64 -24.14
N PHE A 161 -6.19 5.42 -24.25
CA PHE A 161 -5.89 4.79 -25.53
C PHE A 161 -7.16 4.66 -26.40
N ARG A 162 -8.28 4.25 -25.79
CA ARG A 162 -9.60 4.15 -26.42
C ARG A 162 -10.31 5.50 -26.65
N GLY A 163 -9.68 6.62 -26.28
CA GLY A 163 -10.28 7.96 -26.39
C GLY A 163 -11.47 8.19 -25.46
N ARG A 164 -11.58 7.44 -24.36
CA ARG A 164 -12.63 7.57 -23.34
C ARG A 164 -12.08 8.25 -22.09
N GLN A 165 -12.95 8.96 -21.38
CA GLN A 165 -12.62 9.55 -20.07
C GLN A 165 -12.91 8.56 -18.94
N LEU A 166 -12.24 8.75 -17.80
CA LEU A 166 -12.53 7.98 -16.58
C LEU A 166 -13.92 8.42 -16.06
N PRO A 167 -14.84 7.48 -15.77
CA PRO A 167 -16.12 7.83 -15.16
C PRO A 167 -15.92 8.44 -13.77
N ALA A 168 -16.92 9.17 -13.29
CA ALA A 168 -16.93 9.68 -11.92
C ALA A 168 -16.82 8.52 -10.92
N ALA A 169 -16.16 8.77 -9.79
CA ALA A 169 -16.03 7.77 -8.73
C ALA A 169 -17.42 7.45 -8.15
N GLU A 170 -17.75 6.17 -8.09
CA GLU A 170 -18.98 5.67 -7.48
C GLU A 170 -18.65 5.07 -6.11
N PHE A 171 -19.44 5.41 -5.09
CA PHE A 171 -19.28 4.81 -3.77
C PHE A 171 -19.81 3.37 -3.78
N LYS A 172 -18.94 2.41 -3.43
CA LYS A 172 -19.28 0.98 -3.37
C LYS A 172 -18.66 0.33 -2.16
N THR A 173 -19.36 -0.65 -1.59
CA THR A 173 -18.90 -1.44 -0.43
C THR A 173 -18.91 -2.95 -0.76
N PRO A 174 -18.04 -3.42 -1.66
CA PRO A 174 -17.98 -4.82 -2.07
C PRO A 174 -17.26 -5.71 -1.05
N GLY A 175 -17.70 -6.97 -0.90
CA GLY A 175 -16.98 -8.00 -0.14
C GLY A 175 -16.56 -7.57 1.27
N PHE A 176 -15.25 -7.54 1.54
CA PHE A 176 -14.68 -7.17 2.84
C PHE A 176 -15.06 -5.77 3.32
N TYR A 177 -15.31 -4.84 2.38
CA TYR A 177 -15.74 -3.47 2.70
C TYR A 177 -17.13 -3.42 3.35
N ARG A 178 -17.87 -4.54 3.42
CA ARG A 178 -19.13 -4.63 4.19
C ARG A 178 -18.91 -4.86 5.69
N PHE A 179 -17.72 -5.32 6.07
CA PHE A 179 -17.37 -5.73 7.43
C PHE A 179 -16.39 -4.76 8.09
N VAL A 180 -15.41 -4.28 7.32
CA VAL A 180 -14.42 -3.30 7.78
C VAL A 180 -14.24 -2.22 6.72
N ARG A 181 -14.06 -0.96 7.11
CA ARG A 181 -13.91 0.16 6.17
C ARG A 181 -12.60 0.14 5.41
N HIS A 182 -11.56 -0.39 6.05
CA HIS A 182 -10.20 -0.37 5.52
C HIS A 182 -9.57 -1.78 5.48
N PRO A 183 -10.09 -2.71 4.67
CA PRO A 183 -9.64 -4.10 4.66
C PRO A 183 -8.19 -4.24 4.14
N ILE A 184 -7.72 -3.35 3.26
CA ILE A 184 -6.32 -3.29 2.82
C ILE A 184 -5.40 -3.00 4.02
N TYR A 185 -5.72 -1.96 4.80
CA TYR A 185 -4.92 -1.63 5.99
C TYR A 185 -4.99 -2.70 7.05
N PHE A 186 -6.16 -3.31 7.27
CA PHE A 186 -6.29 -4.45 8.16
C PHE A 186 -5.38 -5.62 7.73
N GLY A 187 -5.39 -5.96 6.44
CA GLY A 187 -4.51 -6.99 5.89
C GLY A 187 -3.02 -6.70 6.12
N PHE A 188 -2.59 -5.45 5.93
CA PHE A 188 -1.22 -5.03 6.25
C PHE A 188 -0.88 -5.16 7.74
N LEU A 189 -1.78 -4.74 8.64
CA LEU A 189 -1.55 -4.89 10.08
C LEU A 189 -1.40 -6.38 10.48
N VAL A 190 -2.28 -7.25 9.96
CA VAL A 190 -2.17 -8.69 10.20
C VAL A 190 -0.84 -9.23 9.66
N ALA A 191 -0.47 -8.85 8.43
CA ALA A 191 0.77 -9.27 7.79
C ALA A 191 2.01 -8.85 8.58
N PHE A 192 2.05 -7.60 9.05
CA PHE A 192 3.22 -7.01 9.69
C PHE A 192 3.37 -7.41 11.15
N TRP A 193 2.30 -7.68 11.87
CA TRP A 193 2.36 -8.08 13.28
C TRP A 193 2.51 -9.59 13.49
N SER A 194 2.13 -10.39 12.50
CA SER A 194 2.18 -11.86 12.60
C SER A 194 3.57 -12.38 12.17
N THR A 195 4.46 -12.58 13.13
CA THR A 195 5.76 -13.24 12.90
C THR A 195 6.14 -14.13 14.08
N PRO A 196 6.70 -15.33 13.84
CA PRO A 196 7.20 -16.18 14.91
C PRO A 196 8.46 -15.61 15.59
N VAL A 197 9.23 -14.78 14.89
CA VAL A 197 10.43 -14.12 15.41
C VAL A 197 10.26 -12.63 15.19
N MET A 198 10.11 -11.88 16.29
CA MET A 198 10.04 -10.43 16.23
C MET A 198 11.37 -9.87 16.70
N THR A 199 12.12 -9.28 15.77
CA THR A 199 13.31 -8.51 16.08
C THR A 199 12.95 -7.06 16.43
N GLN A 200 13.89 -6.29 16.98
CA GLN A 200 13.73 -4.84 17.13
C GLN A 200 13.46 -4.17 15.78
N GLY A 201 14.08 -4.68 14.71
CA GLY A 201 13.88 -4.26 13.32
C GLY A 201 12.43 -4.36 12.91
N HIS A 202 11.91 -5.57 12.99
CA HIS A 202 10.52 -5.87 12.66
C HIS A 202 9.55 -5.09 13.55
N LEU A 203 9.84 -4.98 14.85
CA LEU A 203 8.97 -4.26 15.78
C LEU A 203 8.89 -2.77 15.46
N LEU A 204 10.02 -2.13 15.16
CA LEU A 204 10.06 -0.73 14.71
C LEU A 204 9.24 -0.55 13.42
N PHE A 205 9.44 -1.44 12.44
CA PHE A 205 8.68 -1.43 11.20
C PHE A 205 7.17 -1.53 11.46
N ALA A 206 6.74 -2.50 12.27
CA ALA A 206 5.34 -2.76 12.58
C ALA A 206 4.68 -1.56 13.30
N PHE A 207 5.34 -0.98 14.31
CA PHE A 207 4.81 0.21 14.99
C PHE A 207 4.76 1.44 14.08
N ALA A 208 5.86 1.74 13.36
CA ALA A 208 5.92 2.92 12.50
C ALA A 208 4.91 2.84 11.36
N THR A 209 4.76 1.67 10.73
CA THR A 209 3.75 1.45 9.68
C THR A 209 2.32 1.46 10.25
N THR A 210 2.10 0.97 11.47
CA THR A 210 0.80 1.10 12.15
C THR A 210 0.43 2.56 12.38
N ALA A 211 1.36 3.37 12.92
CA ALA A 211 1.15 4.80 13.11
C ALA A 211 0.86 5.51 11.77
N TYR A 212 1.63 5.18 10.73
CA TYR A 212 1.39 5.67 9.37
C TYR A 212 0.00 5.31 8.84
N ILE A 213 -0.42 4.05 9.00
CA ILE A 213 -1.74 3.56 8.58
C ILE A 213 -2.86 4.33 9.29
N LEU A 214 -2.75 4.54 10.61
CA LEU A 214 -3.77 5.28 11.37
C LEU A 214 -3.89 6.73 10.90
N ILE A 215 -2.76 7.40 10.66
CA ILE A 215 -2.75 8.75 10.08
C ILE A 215 -3.36 8.72 8.67
N GLY A 216 -2.98 7.73 7.85
CA GLY A 216 -3.50 7.53 6.51
C GLY A 216 -5.02 7.38 6.48
N ILE A 217 -5.58 6.59 7.40
CA ILE A 217 -7.03 6.41 7.57
C ILE A 217 -7.70 7.75 7.88
N MET A 218 -7.19 8.52 8.84
CA MET A 218 -7.79 9.80 9.21
C MET A 218 -7.85 10.77 8.02
N LEU A 219 -6.77 10.82 7.23
CA LEU A 219 -6.70 11.66 6.03
C LEU A 219 -7.61 11.14 4.92
N GLU A 220 -7.63 9.83 4.69
CA GLU A 220 -8.47 9.18 3.69
C GLU A 220 -9.96 9.33 4.00
N GLU A 221 -10.39 9.08 5.24
CA GLU A 221 -11.80 9.26 5.63
C GLU A 221 -12.24 10.71 5.46
N ARG A 222 -11.37 11.69 5.75
CA ARG A 222 -11.67 13.10 5.50
C ARG A 222 -11.89 13.38 4.02
N ASP A 223 -11.03 12.84 3.16
CA ASP A 223 -11.14 13.00 1.71
C ASP A 223 -12.39 12.29 1.15
N LEU A 224 -12.73 11.10 1.68
CA LEU A 224 -13.93 10.34 1.31
C LEU A 224 -15.22 11.03 1.75
N VAL A 225 -15.25 11.63 2.95
CA VAL A 225 -16.37 12.49 3.36
C VAL A 225 -16.50 13.71 2.45
N GLY A 226 -15.38 14.30 2.03
CA GLY A 226 -15.38 15.41 1.07
C GLY A 226 -15.93 15.01 -0.32
N LEU A 227 -15.66 13.77 -0.76
CA LEU A 227 -16.06 13.28 -2.07
C LEU A 227 -17.50 12.72 -2.11
N PHE A 228 -17.91 11.97 -1.08
CA PHE A 228 -19.18 11.22 -1.05
C PHE A 228 -20.19 11.74 -0.02
N GLY A 229 -19.84 12.75 0.77
CA GLY A 229 -20.74 13.42 1.70
C GLY A 229 -21.42 12.46 2.70
N ASP A 230 -22.74 12.57 2.81
CA ASP A 230 -23.54 11.82 3.78
C ASP A 230 -23.59 10.32 3.52
N GLU A 231 -23.35 9.89 2.29
CA GLU A 231 -23.29 8.46 1.95
C GLU A 231 -22.14 7.79 2.71
N TYR A 232 -20.96 8.42 2.73
CA TYR A 232 -19.82 7.93 3.49
C TYR A 232 -20.02 8.08 5.00
N ARG A 233 -20.66 9.16 5.47
CA ARG A 233 -20.96 9.34 6.91
C ARG A 233 -21.83 8.21 7.45
N ARG A 234 -22.92 7.86 6.74
CA ARG A 234 -23.79 6.72 7.07
C ARG A 234 -23.08 5.37 6.98
N TYR A 235 -22.12 5.23 6.07
CA TYR A 235 -21.28 4.04 6.03
C TYR A 235 -20.37 3.95 7.26
N ARG A 236 -19.78 5.07 7.68
CA ARG A 236 -18.90 5.17 8.85
C ARG A 236 -19.60 4.81 10.17
N GLU A 237 -20.90 5.11 10.28
CA GLU A 237 -21.70 4.75 11.44
C GLU A 237 -22.00 3.25 11.55
N ARG A 238 -22.08 2.55 10.41
CA ARG A 238 -22.53 1.14 10.34
C ARG A 238 -21.40 0.12 10.30
N VAL A 239 -20.23 0.49 9.78
CA VAL A 239 -19.13 -0.43 9.51
C VAL A 239 -17.90 -0.02 10.29
N SER A 240 -17.27 -0.96 11.00
CA SER A 240 -16.07 -0.71 11.81
C SER A 240 -14.85 -0.29 10.99
N MET A 241 -13.96 0.51 11.59
CA MET A 241 -12.78 1.03 10.90
C MET A 241 -11.80 -0.07 10.46
N LEU A 242 -11.33 -0.89 11.40
CA LEU A 242 -10.29 -1.91 11.18
C LEU A 242 -10.68 -3.29 11.72
N LEU A 243 -11.22 -3.37 12.93
CA LEU A 243 -11.58 -4.63 13.55
C LEU A 243 -13.06 -4.95 13.33
N PRO A 244 -13.44 -6.16 12.89
CA PRO A 244 -14.80 -6.50 12.46
C PRO A 244 -15.83 -6.66 13.61
N PHE A 245 -15.57 -6.13 14.79
CA PHE A 245 -16.34 -6.42 16.01
C PHE A 245 -17.62 -5.58 16.18
N TRP A 246 -17.78 -4.48 15.45
CA TRP A 246 -18.92 -3.58 15.64
C TRP A 246 -19.65 -3.30 14.33
N ARG A 247 -20.83 -3.92 14.17
CA ARG A 247 -21.84 -3.52 13.20
C ARG A 247 -23.01 -2.97 14.01
N ARG A 248 -23.19 -1.64 14.04
CA ARG A 248 -24.41 -1.05 14.58
C ARG A 248 -25.49 -1.23 13.52
N SER A 249 -26.45 -2.12 13.81
CA SER A 249 -27.65 -2.33 13.00
C SER A 249 -28.52 -1.08 12.99
#